data_AF-A0A849BPE4-F1
#
_entry.id   AF-A0A849BPE4-F1
#
_cell.length_a   1.000
_cell.length_b   1.000
_cell.length_c   1.000
_cell.angle_alpha   90.00
_cell.angle_beta   90.00
_cell.angle_gamma   90.00
#
_symmetry.space_group_name_H-M   'P 1'
#
loop_
_entity.id
_entity.type
_entity.pdbx_description
1 polymer ?
#
loop_
_entity_poly.entity_id
_entity_poly.type
_entity_poly.pdbx_seq_one_letter_code
_entity_poly.pdbx_strand_id
1 'polypeptide(L)'
;VERPPTPLAAGPVDLRVRFVPPAGQHLDDRWGSPVRVVVSASPPDLLADGAGTTTALDRPLVLRGEAGARGVLHVSAQAAACDAGEDGEVPEHAACHLYQQDWGIPVVLGDGPGELVLDLRGV
;
A
#
# COMPACT_ATOMS: atom_id res chain seq x y z
N VAL A 1 -10.33 21.77 0.77
CA VAL A 1 -11.23 20.81 0.11
C VAL A 1 -11.06 19.48 0.80
N GLU A 2 -12.14 18.91 1.33
CA GLU A 2 -12.13 17.58 1.95
C GLU A 2 -12.22 16.52 0.84
N ARG A 3 -11.37 15.49 0.90
CA ARG A 3 -11.47 14.38 -0.05
C ARG A 3 -12.74 13.59 0.27
N PRO A 4 -13.61 13.30 -0.71
CA PRO A 4 -14.77 12.46 -0.49
C PRO A 4 -14.32 11.10 0.07
N PRO A 5 -15.01 10.55 1.07
CA PRO A 5 -14.64 9.29 1.67
C PRO A 5 -14.80 8.14 0.67
N THR A 6 -13.83 7.23 0.67
CA THR A 6 -13.84 6.00 -0.12
C THR A 6 -14.84 5.02 0.50
N PRO A 7 -15.87 4.57 -0.24
CA PRO A 7 -16.75 3.51 0.23
C PRO A 7 -15.99 2.18 0.25
N LEU A 8 -16.12 1.42 1.34
CA LEU A 8 -15.55 0.07 1.48
C LEU A 8 -16.53 -0.88 2.17
N ALA A 9 -16.39 -2.18 1.92
CA ALA A 9 -17.11 -3.20 2.67
C ALA A 9 -16.75 -3.14 4.16
N ALA A 10 -17.72 -3.41 5.03
CA ALA A 10 -17.41 -3.87 6.39
C ALA A 10 -16.91 -5.32 6.33
N GLY A 11 -15.89 -5.66 7.13
CA GLY A 11 -15.27 -6.98 7.13
C GLY A 11 -14.00 -7.06 6.27
N PRO A 12 -13.76 -8.18 5.56
CA PRO A 12 -12.54 -8.38 4.78
C PRO A 12 -12.38 -7.36 3.64
N VAL A 13 -11.20 -6.76 3.53
CA VAL A 13 -10.80 -5.87 2.43
C VAL A 13 -9.37 -6.20 2.00
N ASP A 14 -9.14 -6.38 0.70
CA ASP A 14 -7.81 -6.56 0.13
C ASP A 14 -7.15 -5.20 -0.14
N LEU A 15 -6.08 -4.86 0.57
CA LEU A 15 -5.22 -3.73 0.25
C LEU A 15 -4.21 -4.14 -0.81
N ARG A 16 -4.10 -3.37 -1.90
CA ARG A 16 -3.09 -3.55 -2.95
C ARG A 16 -2.36 -2.25 -3.24
N VAL A 17 -1.06 -2.23 -3.00
CA VAL A 17 -0.18 -1.12 -3.40
C VAL A 17 0.47 -1.46 -4.73
N ARG A 18 -0.03 -0.91 -5.83
CA ARG A 18 0.56 -1.11 -7.15
C ARG A 18 1.82 -0.27 -7.28
N PHE A 19 2.91 -0.92 -7.65
CA PHE A 19 4.16 -0.27 -7.97
C PHE A 19 4.72 -0.85 -9.26
N VAL A 20 5.04 0.02 -10.20
CA VAL A 20 5.80 -0.30 -11.41
C VAL A 20 7.01 0.62 -11.38
N PRO A 21 8.23 0.08 -11.25
CA PRO A 21 9.44 0.88 -11.33
C PRO A 21 9.52 1.64 -12.66
N PRO A 22 10.18 2.81 -12.70
CA PRO A 22 10.49 3.46 -13.97
C PRO A 22 11.30 2.55 -14.90
N ALA A 23 11.23 2.82 -16.21
CA ALA A 23 11.98 2.07 -17.20
C ALA A 23 13.49 2.07 -16.88
N GLY A 24 14.13 0.90 -16.99
CA GLY A 24 15.54 0.72 -16.62
C GLY A 24 15.78 0.48 -15.13
N GLN A 25 14.72 0.27 -14.33
CA GLN A 25 14.85 -0.09 -12.91
C GLN A 25 14.01 -1.32 -12.57
N HIS A 26 14.53 -2.19 -11.70
CA HIS A 26 13.88 -3.41 -11.24
C HIS A 26 13.89 -3.52 -9.72
N LEU A 27 12.87 -4.17 -9.15
CA LEU A 27 12.91 -4.58 -7.74
C LEU A 27 13.98 -5.65 -7.56
N ASP A 28 14.87 -5.47 -6.58
CA ASP A 28 15.91 -6.43 -6.22
C ASP A 28 15.60 -7.03 -4.85
N ASP A 29 15.34 -8.34 -4.81
CA ASP A 29 15.00 -9.09 -3.59
C ASP A 29 16.15 -9.95 -3.06
N ARG A 30 17.35 -9.89 -3.69
CA ARG A 30 18.52 -10.71 -3.33
C ARG A 30 18.92 -10.60 -1.86
N TRP A 31 18.68 -9.45 -1.23
CA TRP A 31 19.05 -9.14 0.15
C TRP A 31 17.85 -8.91 1.09
N GLY A 32 16.68 -9.41 0.69
CA GLY A 32 15.42 -9.22 1.41
C GLY A 32 14.45 -8.36 0.62
N SER A 33 13.24 -8.20 1.16
CA SER A 33 12.19 -7.47 0.47
C SER A 33 12.58 -6.00 0.22
N PRO A 34 12.52 -5.52 -1.02
CA PRO A 34 12.74 -4.11 -1.34
C PRO A 34 11.53 -3.25 -0.98
N VAL A 35 10.43 -3.85 -0.49
CA VAL A 35 9.20 -3.15 -0.16
C VAL A 35 8.89 -3.18 1.33
N ARG A 36 8.27 -2.11 1.81
CA ARG A 36 7.76 -1.98 3.17
C ARG A 36 6.44 -1.21 3.15
N VAL A 37 5.39 -1.80 3.72
CA VAL A 37 4.07 -1.18 3.85
C VAL A 37 3.68 -1.12 5.32
N VAL A 38 3.20 0.04 5.79
CA VAL A 38 2.68 0.24 7.14
C VAL A 38 1.23 0.66 7.05
N VAL A 39 0.37 0.00 7.81
CA VAL A 39 -1.07 0.30 7.86
C VAL A 39 -1.49 0.61 9.29
N SER A 40 -2.28 1.67 9.45
CA SER A 40 -2.99 1.98 10.69
C SER A 40 -4.35 2.62 10.39
N ALA A 41 -5.16 2.85 11.42
CA ALA A 41 -6.47 3.46 11.28
C ALA A 41 -6.75 4.50 12.37
N SER A 42 -7.67 5.41 12.06
CA SER A 42 -8.23 6.38 13.00
C SER A 42 -9.76 6.40 12.85
N PRO A 43 -10.53 5.96 13.86
CA PRO A 43 -10.06 5.40 15.14
C PRO A 43 -9.33 4.04 14.95
N PRO A 44 -8.45 3.64 15.88
CA PRO A 44 -7.72 2.36 15.78
C PRO A 44 -8.65 1.15 15.64
N ASP A 45 -9.77 1.15 16.36
CA ASP A 45 -10.75 0.04 16.38
C ASP A 45 -11.49 -0.16 15.05
N LEU A 46 -11.35 0.76 14.09
CA LEU A 46 -11.83 0.59 12.72
C LEU A 46 -11.13 -0.57 12.02
N LEU A 47 -9.85 -0.83 12.36
CA LEU A 47 -9.04 -1.88 11.77
C LEU A 47 -8.85 -3.00 12.78
N ALA A 48 -9.69 -4.02 12.69
CA ALA A 48 -9.68 -5.16 13.59
C ALA A 48 -8.49 -6.11 13.33
N ASP A 49 -8.04 -6.20 12.08
CA ASP A 49 -6.85 -6.94 11.68
C ASP A 49 -6.21 -6.30 10.44
N GLY A 50 -4.93 -6.56 10.21
CA GLY A 50 -4.18 -5.99 9.10
C GLY A 50 -3.42 -4.70 9.43
N ALA A 51 -3.34 -4.30 10.69
CA ALA A 51 -2.48 -3.20 11.13
C ALA A 51 -0.98 -3.56 11.10
N GLY A 52 -0.11 -2.57 11.24
CA GLY A 52 1.32 -2.75 11.43
C GLY A 52 2.13 -2.77 10.12
N THR A 53 3.37 -3.25 10.21
CA THR A 53 4.34 -3.27 9.11
C THR A 53 4.33 -4.63 8.41
N THR A 54 4.42 -4.63 7.08
CA THR A 54 4.63 -5.80 6.24
C THR A 54 5.70 -5.51 5.17
N THR A 55 6.22 -6.57 4.57
CA THR A 55 7.17 -6.56 3.45
C THR A 55 6.52 -7.07 2.16
N ALA A 56 5.21 -6.90 2.03
CA ALA A 56 4.45 -7.21 0.83
C ALA A 56 3.65 -5.97 0.41
N LEU A 57 3.47 -5.77 -0.89
CA LEU A 57 2.66 -4.68 -1.45
C LEU A 57 1.16 -4.93 -1.25
N ASP A 58 0.77 -6.20 -1.13
CA ASP A 58 -0.62 -6.63 -0.93
C ASP A 58 -0.80 -7.21 0.47
N ARG A 59 -1.94 -6.94 1.10
CA ARG A 59 -2.33 -7.60 2.35
C ARG A 59 -3.84 -7.59 2.60
N PRO A 60 -4.38 -8.62 3.27
CA PRO A 60 -5.74 -8.56 3.79
C PRO A 60 -5.83 -7.61 4.98
N LEU A 61 -6.95 -6.91 5.07
CA LEU A 61 -7.40 -6.10 6.19
C LEU A 61 -8.77 -6.60 6.67
N VAL A 62 -9.11 -6.35 7.93
CA VAL A 62 -10.47 -6.55 8.45
C VAL A 62 -10.98 -5.24 9.03
N LEU A 63 -11.93 -4.62 8.35
CA LEU A 63 -12.57 -3.39 8.78
C LEU A 63 -13.77 -3.70 9.68
N ARG A 64 -13.84 -3.05 10.84
CA ARG A 64 -14.90 -3.24 11.83
C ARG A 64 -15.75 -1.97 11.93
N GLY A 65 -17.05 -2.15 11.79
CA GLY A 65 -18.05 -1.10 11.99
C GLY A 65 -19.37 -1.46 11.33
N GLU A 66 -20.40 -0.71 11.66
CA GLU A 66 -21.72 -0.82 11.02
C GLU A 66 -21.76 0.00 9.72
N ALA A 67 -22.78 -0.22 8.89
CA ALA A 67 -23.01 0.59 7.70
C ALA A 67 -23.11 2.08 8.08
N GLY A 68 -22.33 2.93 7.40
CA GLY A 68 -22.20 4.35 7.67
C GLY A 68 -21.07 4.72 8.64
N ALA A 69 -20.37 3.76 9.26
CA ALA A 69 -19.19 4.03 10.08
C ALA A 69 -18.10 4.73 9.25
N ARG A 70 -17.40 5.68 9.87
CA ARG A 70 -16.39 6.53 9.22
C ARG A 70 -15.07 6.48 9.95
N GLY A 71 -13.99 6.69 9.21
CA GLY A 71 -12.66 6.91 9.77
C GLY A 71 -11.64 7.17 8.68
N VAL A 72 -10.37 7.01 9.02
CA VAL A 72 -9.25 7.19 8.09
C VAL A 72 -8.36 5.97 8.16
N LEU A 73 -8.09 5.34 7.01
CA LEU A 73 -6.99 4.40 6.87
C LEU A 73 -5.72 5.19 6.53
N HIS A 74 -4.66 4.93 7.29
CA HIS A 74 -3.33 5.47 7.01
C HIS A 74 -2.50 4.34 6.42
N VAL A 75 -2.00 4.56 5.20
CA VAL A 75 -1.11 3.63 4.52
C VAL A 75 0.17 4.37 4.18
N SER A 76 1.31 3.80 4.54
CA SER A 76 2.63 4.27 4.12
C SER A 76 3.27 3.15 3.33
N ALA A 77 3.71 3.41 2.11
CA ALA A 77 4.40 2.44 1.29
C ALA A 77 5.76 2.95 0.85
N GLN A 78 6.73 2.04 0.86
CA GLN A 78 8.08 2.25 0.39
C GLN A 78 8.46 1.09 -0.53
N ALA A 79 9.12 1.40 -1.64
CA ALA A 79 9.69 0.40 -2.55
C ALA A 79 11.05 0.90 -3.06
N ALA A 80 12.07 0.05 -3.00
CA ALA A 80 13.36 0.31 -3.61
C ALA A 80 13.46 -0.38 -4.97
N ALA A 81 13.86 0.33 -6.02
CA ALA A 81 14.17 -0.26 -7.32
C ALA A 81 15.59 0.13 -7.73
N CYS A 82 16.34 -0.81 -8.29
CA CYS A 82 17.74 -0.62 -8.66
C CYS A 82 17.89 -0.55 -10.18
N ASP A 83 18.88 0.22 -10.64
CA ASP A 83 19.21 0.32 -12.06
C ASP A 83 19.46 -1.09 -12.63
N ALA A 84 18.85 -1.39 -13.78
CA ALA A 84 18.85 -2.70 -14.40
C ALA A 84 19.20 -2.62 -15.88
N GLY A 85 19.78 -3.70 -16.42
CA GLY A 85 20.03 -3.87 -17.84
C GLY A 85 18.75 -3.99 -18.66
N GLU A 86 18.88 -4.02 -20.00
CA GLU A 86 17.73 -4.18 -20.92
C GLU A 86 16.99 -5.52 -20.73
N ASP A 87 17.66 -6.51 -20.16
CA ASP A 87 17.12 -7.82 -19.78
C ASP A 87 16.49 -7.86 -18.38
N GLY A 88 16.55 -6.74 -17.64
CA GLY A 88 16.03 -6.64 -16.28
C GLY A 88 16.96 -7.20 -15.20
N GLU A 89 18.17 -7.62 -15.55
CA GLU A 89 19.16 -8.03 -14.56
C GLU A 89 19.70 -6.80 -13.82
N VAL A 90 19.77 -6.90 -12.48
CA VAL A 90 20.34 -5.85 -11.62
C VAL A 90 21.82 -6.16 -11.39
N PRO A 91 22.76 -5.38 -11.96
CA PRO A 91 24.19 -5.61 -11.78
C PRO A 91 24.64 -5.57 -10.32
N GLU A 92 25.81 -6.15 -10.04
CA GLU A 92 26.47 -5.95 -8.75
C GLU A 92 26.79 -4.46 -8.58
N HIS A 93 26.39 -3.89 -7.43
CA HIS A 93 26.55 -2.46 -7.10
C HIS A 93 25.71 -1.47 -7.93
N ALA A 94 24.60 -1.90 -8.51
CA ALA A 94 23.62 -0.99 -9.10
C ALA A 94 23.15 0.08 -8.10
N ALA A 95 22.91 1.31 -8.57
CA ALA A 95 22.30 2.32 -7.73
C ALA A 95 20.82 2.00 -7.51
N CYS A 96 20.34 2.16 -6.28
CA CYS A 96 18.94 1.93 -5.93
C CYS A 96 18.24 3.23 -5.55
N HIS A 97 17.02 3.37 -6.04
CA HIS A 97 16.14 4.52 -5.88
C HIS A 97 15.00 4.14 -4.94
N LEU A 98 14.73 4.98 -3.95
CA LEU A 98 13.66 4.78 -2.99
C LEU A 98 12.42 5.57 -3.39
N TYR A 99 11.31 4.86 -3.58
CA TYR A 99 9.98 5.41 -3.81
C TYR A 99 9.19 5.33 -2.52
N GLN A 100 8.58 6.44 -2.11
CA GLN A 100 7.79 6.51 -0.89
C GLN A 100 6.54 7.36 -1.10
N GLN A 101 5.42 6.87 -0.57
CA GLN A 101 4.17 7.62 -0.55
C GLN A 101 3.34 7.27 0.67
N ASP A 102 2.70 8.30 1.23
CA ASP A 102 1.80 8.20 2.35
C ASP A 102 0.38 8.59 1.92
N TRP A 103 -0.61 7.83 2.36
CA TRP A 103 -2.03 8.10 2.14
C TRP A 103 -2.76 8.16 3.48
N GLY A 104 -3.53 9.24 3.67
CA GLY A 104 -4.67 9.24 4.58
C GLY A 104 -5.94 9.13 3.75
N ILE A 105 -6.57 7.96 3.75
CA ILE A 105 -7.79 7.64 2.99
C ILE A 105 -8.98 7.75 3.94
N PRO A 106 -9.82 8.82 3.86
CA PRO A 106 -11.09 8.83 4.56
C PRO A 106 -11.96 7.71 4.01
N VAL A 107 -12.54 6.88 4.86
CA VAL A 107 -13.39 5.75 4.47
C VAL A 107 -14.78 5.86 5.07
N VAL A 108 -15.76 5.29 4.38
CA VAL A 108 -17.11 5.04 4.88
C VAL A 108 -17.47 3.58 4.64
N LEU A 109 -17.87 2.86 5.69
CA LEU A 109 -18.21 1.44 5.59
C LEU A 109 -19.65 1.25 5.10
N GLY A 110 -19.89 0.22 4.30
CA GLY A 110 -21.20 -0.11 3.77
C GLY A 110 -21.12 -1.32 2.85
N ASP A 111 -21.84 -1.26 1.74
CA ASP A 111 -21.85 -2.25 0.64
C ASP A 111 -20.79 -1.94 -0.45
N GLY A 112 -19.75 -1.18 -0.08
CA GLY A 112 -18.64 -0.86 -0.97
C GLY A 112 -17.77 -2.07 -1.32
N PRO A 113 -16.73 -1.88 -2.15
CA PRO A 113 -15.82 -2.95 -2.53
C PRO A 113 -15.03 -3.48 -1.33
N GLY A 114 -14.72 -4.78 -1.38
CA GLY A 114 -13.76 -5.46 -0.51
C GLY A 114 -12.31 -5.31 -1.00
N GLU A 115 -11.98 -4.22 -1.70
CA GLU A 115 -10.64 -3.97 -2.25
C GLU A 115 -10.32 -2.48 -2.16
N LEU A 116 -9.07 -2.17 -1.78
CA LEU A 116 -8.50 -0.83 -1.80
C LEU A 116 -7.19 -0.86 -2.58
N VAL A 117 -7.18 -0.21 -3.75
CA VAL A 117 -5.99 -0.14 -4.61
C VAL A 117 -5.36 1.25 -4.52
N LEU A 118 -4.06 1.28 -4.25
CA LEU A 118 -3.25 2.50 -4.15
C LEU A 118 -2.09 2.42 -5.14
N ASP A 119 -1.82 3.49 -5.88
CA ASP A 119 -0.70 3.56 -6.82
C ASP A 119 0.49 4.27 -6.18
N LEU A 120 1.54 3.51 -5.85
CA LEU A 120 2.84 4.08 -5.49
C LEU A 120 3.50 4.57 -6.77
N ARG A 121 3.60 5.89 -6.93
CA ARG A 121 4.13 6.47 -8.16
C ARG A 121 5.66 6.45 -8.15
N GLY A 122 6.26 5.79 -9.13
CA GLY A 122 7.63 6.03 -9.54
C GLY A 122 7.65 7.13 -10.60
N VAL A 123 7.95 8.36 -10.21
CA VAL A 123 8.25 9.46 -11.15
C VAL A 123 9.73 9.49 -11.45
#